data_AF-A0A3D9T4V5-F1
#
_entry.id   AF-A0A3D9T4V5-F1
#
_cell.length_a   1.000
_cell.length_b   1.000
_cell.length_c   1.000
_cell.angle_alpha   90.00
_cell.angle_beta   90.00
_cell.angle_gamma   90.00
#
_symmetry.space_group_name_H-M   'P 1'
#
loop_
_entity.id
_entity.type
_entity.pdbx_description
1 polymer ?
#
loop_
_entity_poly.entity_id
_entity_poly.type
_entity_poly.pdbx_seq_one_letter_code
_entity_poly.pdbx_strand_id
1 'polypeptide(L)'
;MAAPTDFAIGWEWNTGRILYYDPGTGQWATLGPPEDTGNVPLPLAAGFSSAGQNTVRKIDGVVYIDLNARAAAGLAVVGGTRVAAIPSAFQPAAPKPFALVLPGAYCRLVVQPTGHVEMTLLSESPLFETLVQGVFSYVP
;
A
#
# COMPACT_ATOMS: atom_id res chain seq x y z
N MET A 1 26.74 -24.25 -20.55
CA MET A 1 25.71 -24.98 -19.77
C MET A 1 24.85 -25.74 -20.75
N ALA A 2 24.51 -27.00 -20.45
CA ALA A 2 23.49 -27.70 -21.22
C ALA A 2 22.15 -26.98 -21.05
N ALA A 3 21.38 -26.84 -22.12
CA ALA A 3 20.05 -26.27 -22.06
C ALA A 3 19.13 -27.26 -21.29
N PRO A 4 18.33 -26.79 -20.31
CA PRO A 4 17.33 -27.64 -19.67
C PRO A 4 16.38 -28.23 -20.70
N THR A 5 15.94 -29.47 -20.52
CA THR A 5 14.93 -30.09 -21.40
C THR A 5 13.51 -29.76 -20.99
N ASP A 6 13.33 -29.21 -19.79
CA ASP A 6 12.05 -28.88 -19.16
C ASP A 6 12.10 -27.46 -18.55
N PHE A 7 10.95 -27.00 -18.05
CA PHE A 7 10.85 -25.71 -17.38
C PHE A 7 11.83 -25.64 -16.20
N ALA A 8 12.71 -24.63 -16.21
CA ALA A 8 13.73 -24.44 -15.19
C ALA A 8 13.74 -23.01 -14.69
N ILE A 9 13.98 -22.84 -13.39
CA ILE A 9 14.19 -21.54 -12.74
C ILE A 9 15.67 -21.46 -12.35
N GLY A 10 16.29 -20.32 -12.64
CA GLY A 10 17.67 -20.03 -12.30
C GLY A 10 17.81 -18.71 -11.55
N TRP A 11 18.95 -18.50 -10.92
CA TRP A 11 19.34 -17.21 -10.35
C TRP A 11 20.61 -16.71 -11.05
N GLU A 12 20.56 -15.50 -11.60
CA GLU A 12 21.72 -14.86 -12.19
C GLU A 12 22.55 -14.17 -11.10
N TRP A 13 23.70 -14.76 -10.78
CA TRP A 13 24.56 -14.31 -9.68
C TRP A 13 25.05 -12.85 -9.82
N ASN A 14 25.30 -12.39 -11.05
CA ASN A 14 25.86 -11.06 -11.29
C ASN A 14 24.83 -9.93 -11.16
N THR A 15 23.55 -10.21 -11.40
CA THR A 15 22.48 -9.20 -11.44
C THR A 15 21.42 -9.38 -10.36
N GLY A 16 21.44 -10.53 -9.66
CA GLY A 16 20.43 -10.89 -8.67
C GLY A 16 19.05 -11.16 -9.29
N ARG A 17 19.00 -11.48 -10.59
CA ARG A 17 17.75 -11.70 -11.32
C ARG A 17 17.35 -13.16 -11.26
N ILE A 18 16.05 -13.40 -11.15
CA ILE A 18 15.50 -14.73 -11.39
C ILE A 18 15.41 -14.90 -12.91
N LEU A 19 15.88 -16.04 -13.40
CA LEU A 19 15.76 -16.42 -14.80
C LEU A 19 14.76 -17.57 -14.91
N TYR A 20 14.02 -17.63 -16.00
CA TYR A 20 13.30 -18.84 -16.38
C TYR A 20 13.81 -19.32 -17.74
N TYR A 21 13.86 -20.63 -17.91
CA TYR A 21 14.15 -21.26 -19.19
C TYR A 21 12.84 -21.58 -19.90
N ASP A 22 12.67 -21.04 -21.11
CA ASP A 22 11.53 -21.34 -21.96
C ASP A 22 11.90 -22.46 -22.95
N PRO A 23 11.41 -23.70 -22.77
CA PRO A 23 11.70 -24.79 -23.69
C PRO A 23 11.05 -24.60 -25.07
N GLY A 24 10.03 -23.74 -25.20
CA GLY A 24 9.39 -23.42 -26.48
C GLY A 24 10.26 -22.54 -27.39
N THR A 25 11.08 -21.67 -26.80
CA THR A 25 12.01 -20.80 -27.54
C THR A 25 13.47 -21.23 -27.41
N GLY A 26 13.77 -22.13 -26.47
CA GLY A 26 15.12 -22.61 -26.19
C GLY A 26 16.02 -21.57 -25.52
N GLN A 27 15.45 -20.49 -24.98
CA GLN A 27 16.18 -19.34 -24.44
C GLN A 27 15.95 -19.18 -22.93
N TRP A 28 16.95 -18.61 -22.27
CA TRP A 28 16.76 -18.06 -20.93
C TRP A 28 16.15 -16.66 -21.06
N ALA A 29 15.11 -16.41 -20.27
CA ALA A 29 14.49 -15.10 -20.14
C ALA A 29 14.60 -14.62 -18.71
N THR A 30 14.79 -13.32 -18.56
CA THR A 30 14.83 -12.66 -17.26
C THR A 30 13.41 -12.52 -16.73
N LEU A 31 13.11 -13.13 -15.58
CA LEU A 31 12.07 -12.58 -14.73
C LEU A 31 12.67 -11.30 -14.17
N GLY A 32 12.12 -10.15 -14.58
CA GLY A 32 12.63 -8.84 -14.16
C GLY A 32 12.87 -8.78 -12.65
N PRO A 33 13.70 -7.84 -12.17
CA PRO A 33 13.72 -7.57 -10.73
C PRO A 33 12.28 -7.34 -10.25
N PRO A 34 11.95 -7.66 -8.98
CA PRO A 34 10.65 -7.36 -8.40
C PRO A 34 10.22 -5.96 -8.82
N GLU A 35 9.01 -5.82 -9.37
CA GLU A 35 8.50 -4.52 -9.78
C GLU A 35 8.31 -3.69 -8.53
N ASP A 36 9.20 -2.72 -8.32
CA ASP A 36 9.19 -1.88 -7.13
C ASP A 36 9.17 -0.40 -7.52
N THR A 37 8.09 0.28 -7.15
CA THR A 37 7.93 1.72 -7.42
C THR A 37 8.79 2.60 -6.51
N GLY A 38 9.38 2.04 -5.46
CA GLY A 38 9.92 2.80 -4.34
C GLY A 38 8.83 3.51 -3.54
N ASN A 39 9.25 4.24 -2.51
CA ASN A 39 8.34 5.01 -1.65
C ASN A 39 7.88 6.28 -2.38
N VAL A 40 6.59 6.37 -2.67
CA VAL A 40 5.92 7.55 -3.21
C VAL A 40 5.18 8.27 -2.06
N PRO A 41 5.20 9.61 -1.99
CA PRO A 41 4.45 10.34 -0.97
C PRO A 41 2.96 10.01 -0.98
N LEU A 42 2.37 9.90 0.21
CA LEU A 42 0.93 9.76 0.42
C LEU A 42 0.38 11.10 0.93
N PRO A 43 -0.26 11.93 0.08
CA PRO A 43 -0.80 13.22 0.50
C PRO A 43 -1.90 13.05 1.56
N LEU A 44 -1.79 13.79 2.66
CA LEU A 44 -2.80 13.85 3.71
C LEU A 44 -3.91 14.83 3.36
N ALA A 45 -5.13 14.53 3.80
CA ALA A 45 -6.28 15.40 3.63
C ALA A 45 -6.20 16.62 4.57
N ALA A 46 -6.95 17.67 4.24
CA ALA A 46 -7.09 18.83 5.12
C ALA A 46 -7.62 18.41 6.50
N GLY A 47 -7.06 19.00 7.56
CA GLY A 47 -7.36 18.61 8.95
C GLY A 47 -6.47 17.48 9.48
N PHE A 48 -5.56 16.94 8.66
CA PHE A 48 -4.52 16.01 9.10
C PHE A 48 -3.13 16.57 8.82
N SER A 49 -2.22 16.39 9.78
CA SER A 49 -0.80 16.72 9.63
C SER A 49 0.05 15.46 9.69
N SER A 50 1.27 15.53 9.15
CA SER A 50 2.19 14.41 9.22
C SER A 50 2.73 14.24 10.64
N ALA A 51 2.76 13.00 11.12
CA ALA A 51 3.40 12.58 12.36
C ALA A 51 4.55 11.58 12.13
N GLY A 52 4.94 11.35 10.88
CA GLY A 52 5.93 10.36 10.50
C GLY A 52 5.99 10.14 9.00
N GLN A 53 6.36 8.93 8.57
CA GLN A 53 6.34 8.59 7.16
C GLN A 53 4.90 8.41 6.66
N ASN A 54 4.60 9.01 5.52
CA ASN A 54 3.31 8.85 4.85
C ASN A 54 3.61 8.50 3.40
N THR A 55 3.61 7.20 3.08
CA THR A 55 4.09 6.70 1.80
C THR A 55 3.22 5.56 1.27
N VAL A 56 3.27 5.40 -0.04
CA VAL A 56 2.73 4.26 -0.77
C VAL A 56 3.82 3.66 -1.66
N ARG A 57 3.88 2.33 -1.74
CA ARG A 57 4.85 1.60 -2.55
C ARG A 57 4.17 0.38 -3.14
N LYS A 58 4.45 0.05 -4.40
CA LYS A 58 3.97 -1.18 -5.04
C LYS A 58 5.14 -2.11 -5.27
N ILE A 59 5.03 -3.34 -4.77
CA ILE A 59 6.00 -4.42 -4.96
C ILE A 59 5.25 -5.61 -5.55
N ASP A 60 5.62 -6.03 -6.76
CA ASP A 60 5.06 -7.21 -7.45
C ASP A 60 3.53 -7.26 -7.43
N GLY A 61 2.90 -6.12 -7.77
CA GLY A 61 1.45 -6.02 -7.81
C GLY A 61 0.79 -5.71 -6.46
N VAL A 62 1.48 -5.85 -5.33
CA VAL A 62 0.94 -5.54 -3.99
C VAL A 62 1.26 -4.10 -3.62
N VAL A 63 0.25 -3.33 -3.26
CA VAL A 63 0.39 -1.97 -2.73
C VAL A 63 0.55 -2.03 -1.22
N TYR A 64 1.58 -1.37 -0.70
CA TYR A 64 1.87 -1.17 0.71
C TYR A 64 1.69 0.30 1.04
N ILE A 65 1.05 0.59 2.16
CA ILE A 65 0.81 1.94 2.67
C ILE A 65 1.37 2.03 4.07
N ASP A 66 2.16 3.08 4.30
CA ASP A 66 2.53 3.56 5.63
C ASP A 66 1.81 4.89 5.86
N LEU A 67 0.92 4.92 6.84
CA LEU A 67 0.12 6.09 7.21
C LEU A 67 0.49 6.49 8.64
N ASN A 68 0.96 7.72 8.81
CA ASN A 68 1.25 8.35 10.10
C ASN A 68 0.67 9.77 10.09
N ALA A 69 -0.65 9.86 10.26
CA ALA A 69 -1.38 11.12 10.24
C ALA A 69 -1.81 11.52 11.66
N ARG A 70 -1.75 12.81 11.99
CA ARG A 70 -2.29 13.37 13.23
C ARG A 70 -3.51 14.23 12.91
N ALA A 71 -4.63 13.92 13.54
CA ALA A 71 -5.84 14.73 13.40
C ALA A 71 -5.66 16.09 14.09
N ALA A 72 -6.13 17.15 13.46
CA ALA A 72 -6.20 18.47 14.07
C ALA A 72 -7.16 18.45 15.28
N ALA A 73 -6.88 19.30 16.28
CA ALA A 73 -7.76 19.46 17.43
C ALA A 73 -9.19 19.85 16.99
N GLY A 74 -10.20 19.13 17.50
CA GLY A 74 -11.60 19.39 17.18
C GLY A 74 -12.07 18.86 15.82
N LEU A 75 -11.24 18.08 15.11
CA LEU A 75 -11.68 17.44 13.87
C LEU A 75 -12.79 16.41 14.16
N ALA A 76 -14.00 16.70 13.68
CA ALA A 76 -15.09 15.74 13.72
C ALA A 76 -14.84 14.63 12.67
N VAL A 77 -14.57 13.43 13.14
CA VAL A 77 -14.45 12.25 12.28
C VAL A 77 -15.78 11.51 12.30
N VAL A 78 -16.45 11.50 11.15
CA VAL A 78 -17.71 10.80 10.91
C VAL A 78 -17.49 9.77 9.80
N GLY A 79 -18.52 8.99 9.46
CA GLY A 79 -18.42 8.04 8.35
C GLY A 79 -17.99 8.71 7.05
N GLY A 80 -16.86 8.27 6.50
CA GLY A 80 -16.35 8.77 5.20
C GLY A 80 -15.37 9.95 5.30
N THR A 81 -14.90 10.31 6.50
CA THR A 81 -13.88 11.37 6.63
C THR A 81 -12.61 11.00 5.88
N ARG A 82 -12.19 11.82 4.92
CA ARG A 82 -10.97 11.60 4.14
C ARG A 82 -9.75 11.87 5.00
N VAL A 83 -8.80 10.93 5.00
CA VAL A 83 -7.54 11.03 5.74
C VAL A 83 -6.36 11.26 4.81
N ALA A 84 -6.36 10.60 3.64
CA ALA A 84 -5.28 10.69 2.67
C ALA A 84 -5.79 10.45 1.24
N ALA A 85 -4.95 10.72 0.25
CA ALA A 85 -5.19 10.45 -1.16
C ALA A 85 -4.16 9.46 -1.72
N ILE A 86 -4.64 8.41 -2.39
CA ILE A 86 -3.85 7.43 -3.11
C ILE A 86 -3.57 7.95 -4.54
N PRO A 87 -2.30 8.06 -4.96
CA PRO A 87 -1.97 8.40 -6.34
C PRO A 87 -2.54 7.35 -7.31
N SER A 88 -2.91 7.79 -8.52
CA SER A 88 -3.65 6.97 -9.52
C SER A 88 -3.02 5.62 -9.82
N ALA A 89 -1.69 5.53 -9.86
CA ALA A 89 -0.96 4.28 -10.12
C ALA A 89 -1.15 3.18 -9.05
N PHE A 90 -1.70 3.54 -7.88
CA PHE A 90 -1.86 2.64 -6.74
C PHE A 90 -3.34 2.41 -6.38
N GLN A 91 -4.29 3.02 -7.09
CA GLN A 91 -5.72 2.92 -6.75
C GLN A 91 -6.24 1.51 -6.96
N PRO A 92 -7.09 0.98 -6.05
CA PRO A 92 -7.69 -0.32 -6.23
C PRO A 92 -8.90 -0.26 -7.18
N ALA A 93 -9.24 -1.39 -7.81
CA ALA A 93 -10.45 -1.52 -8.61
C ALA A 93 -11.73 -1.59 -7.76
N ALA A 94 -11.61 -2.01 -6.50
CA ALA A 94 -12.72 -2.14 -5.55
C ALA A 94 -12.31 -1.64 -4.15
N PRO A 95 -13.26 -1.17 -3.31
CA PRO A 95 -12.96 -0.70 -1.97
C PRO A 95 -12.19 -1.74 -1.13
N LYS A 96 -11.12 -1.32 -0.47
CA LYS A 96 -10.29 -2.18 0.39
C LYS A 96 -10.44 -1.73 1.86
N PRO A 97 -11.20 -2.46 2.70
CA PRO A 97 -11.39 -2.12 4.10
C PRO A 97 -10.24 -2.63 4.97
N PHE A 98 -9.90 -1.85 5.99
CA PHE A 98 -8.90 -2.16 7.00
C PHE A 98 -9.44 -1.77 8.38
N ALA A 99 -9.18 -2.60 9.38
CA ALA A 99 -9.44 -2.25 10.77
C ALA A 99 -8.20 -1.55 11.33
N LEU A 100 -8.40 -0.48 12.07
CA LEU A 100 -7.35 0.22 12.78
C LEU A 100 -7.75 0.44 14.24
N VAL A 101 -6.84 0.08 15.14
CA VAL A 101 -6.99 0.31 16.58
C VAL A 101 -6.21 1.55 16.94
N LEU A 102 -6.89 2.51 17.55
CA LEU A 102 -6.35 3.76 18.05
C LEU A 102 -6.34 3.73 19.58
N PRO A 103 -5.56 4.59 20.25
CA PRO A 103 -5.67 4.74 21.70
C PRO A 103 -7.10 5.13 22.11
N GLY A 104 -7.83 4.20 22.74
CA GLY A 104 -9.20 4.41 23.21
C GLY A 104 -10.29 4.41 22.13
N ALA A 105 -9.97 4.07 20.87
CA ALA A 105 -10.91 4.05 19.77
C ALA A 105 -10.61 2.94 18.76
N TYR A 106 -11.61 2.54 17.99
CA TYR A 106 -11.43 1.66 16.85
C TYR A 106 -12.09 2.29 15.64
N CYS A 107 -11.42 2.22 14.49
CA CYS A 107 -11.91 2.78 13.25
C CYS A 107 -11.72 1.81 12.10
N ARG A 108 -12.52 2.03 11.06
CA ARG A 108 -12.36 1.39 9.77
C ARG A 108 -11.74 2.40 8.82
N LEU A 109 -10.63 2.03 8.21
CA LEU A 109 -10.11 2.70 7.02
C LEU A 109 -10.62 1.98 5.79
N VAL A 110 -10.96 2.71 4.74
CA VAL A 110 -11.33 2.15 3.44
C VAL A 110 -10.55 2.89 2.37
N VAL A 111 -9.74 2.15 1.61
CA VAL A 111 -9.14 2.70 0.39
C VAL A 111 -10.17 2.55 -0.73
N GLN A 112 -10.68 3.69 -1.21
CA GLN A 112 -11.68 3.75 -2.26
C GLN A 112 -11.05 3.66 -3.65
N PRO A 113 -11.78 3.15 -4.66
CA PRO A 113 -11.34 3.17 -6.07
C PRO A 113 -11.10 4.58 -6.62
N THR A 114 -11.72 5.60 -6.00
CA THR A 114 -11.50 7.01 -6.31
C THR A 114 -10.15 7.53 -5.83
N GLY A 115 -9.38 6.71 -5.11
CA GLY A 115 -8.10 7.08 -4.50
C GLY A 115 -8.24 7.88 -3.22
N HIS A 116 -9.35 7.79 -2.50
CA HIS A 116 -9.46 8.35 -1.15
C HIS A 116 -9.26 7.27 -0.11
N VAL A 117 -8.50 7.59 0.94
CA VAL A 117 -8.50 6.81 2.18
C VAL A 117 -9.53 7.43 3.11
N GLU A 118 -10.62 6.73 3.33
CA GLU A 118 -11.73 7.19 4.16
C GLU A 118 -11.70 6.48 5.51
N MET A 119 -11.92 7.25 6.57
CA MET A 119 -12.02 6.77 7.93
C MET A 119 -13.47 6.81 8.40
N THR A 120 -13.85 5.80 9.15
CA THR A 120 -15.10 5.74 9.91
C THR A 120 -14.76 5.36 11.33
N LEU A 121 -15.02 6.24 12.30
CA LEU A 121 -14.97 5.88 13.71
C LEU A 121 -16.10 4.89 14.00
N LEU A 122 -15.77 3.83 14.73
CA LEU A 122 -16.73 2.82 15.16
C LEU A 122 -16.94 2.85 16.68
N SER A 123 -16.12 3.61 17.41
CA SER A 123 -16.30 3.97 18.82
C SER A 123 -16.95 5.36 18.95
N GLU A 124 -17.70 5.60 20.02
CA GLU A 124 -18.38 6.88 20.28
C GLU A 124 -17.45 8.03 20.72
N SER A 125 -16.17 7.74 20.98
CA SER A 125 -15.22 8.75 21.44
C SER A 125 -14.69 9.61 20.29
N PRO A 126 -14.79 10.95 20.36
CA PRO A 126 -14.17 11.84 19.39
C PRO A 126 -12.64 11.73 19.44
N LEU A 127 -11.99 11.88 18.28
CA LEU A 127 -10.53 11.93 18.18
C LEU A 127 -10.04 13.33 18.57
N PHE A 128 -9.27 13.42 19.66
CA PHE A 128 -8.56 14.63 20.05
C PHE A 128 -7.08 14.43 19.82
N GLU A 129 -6.51 15.18 18.87
CA GLU A 129 -5.08 15.11 18.50
C GLU A 129 -4.56 13.69 18.25
N THR A 130 -5.46 12.79 17.83
CA THR A 130 -5.17 11.37 17.81
C THR A 130 -4.27 11.04 16.64
N LEU A 131 -3.28 10.20 16.93
CA LEU A 131 -2.42 9.62 15.92
C LEU A 131 -3.18 8.50 15.21
N VAL A 132 -3.46 8.72 13.93
CA VAL A 132 -3.95 7.70 12.99
C VAL A 132 -2.73 7.08 12.33
N GLN A 133 -2.24 5.99 12.92
CA GLN A 133 -1.06 5.28 12.45
C GLN A 133 -1.44 3.87 12.00
N GLY A 134 -1.08 3.48 10.78
CA GLY A 134 -1.32 2.13 10.28
C GLY A 134 -0.41 1.76 9.12
N VAL A 135 0.01 0.50 9.11
CA VAL A 135 0.70 -0.13 7.97
C VAL A 135 -0.21 -1.22 7.42
N PHE A 136 -0.58 -1.11 6.16
CA PHE A 136 -1.52 -2.03 5.52
C PHE A 136 -1.23 -2.20 4.04
N SER A 137 -1.75 -3.28 3.45
CA SER A 137 -1.50 -3.61 2.05
C SER A 137 -2.73 -4.16 1.34
N TYR A 138 -2.77 -4.03 0.02
CA TYR A 138 -3.79 -4.64 -0.83
C TYR A 138 -3.25 -4.96 -2.22
N VAL A 139 -3.96 -5.87 -2.90
CA VAL A 139 -3.85 -6.05 -4.35
C VAL A 139 -4.84 -5.07 -4.99
N PRO A 140 -4.38 -4.14 -5.86
CA PRO A 140 -5.22 -3.13 -6.47
C PRO A 140 -6.34 -3.77 -7.29
#